data_AF-A0A931CT86-F1
#
_entry.id   AF-A0A931CT86-F1
#
_cell.length_a   1.000
_cell.length_b   1.000
_cell.length_c   1.000
_cell.angle_alpha   90.00
_cell.angle_beta   90.00
_cell.angle_gamma   90.00
#
_symmetry.space_group_name_H-M   'P 1'
#
loop_
_entity.id
_entity.type
_entity.pdbx_description
1 polymer ?
#
loop_
_entity_poly.entity_id
_entity_poly.type
_entity_poly.pdbx_seq_one_letter_code
_entity_poly.pdbx_strand_id
1 'polypeptide(L)'
;GGVLFVLLFIVHGANWMAVKSTGKLQARMAAISQKTWLALVPVAVVFLLASYFATDLWANYFRYPVLFIVTLVNVAALLSIRYFVANKTYFKAWFASAATIVLCTFFGIIGLFPALFPSSLHPDWHLTAFNASSSPLTLKIMLGVVVVFIPIVIGYQIWAYHLFKDPVTEEDLDMDEAY
;
A
#
# COMPACT_ATOMS: atom_id res chain seq x y z
N GLY A 1 -11.24 7.76 4.17
CA GLY A 1 -10.50 7.34 2.97
C GLY A 1 -9.28 8.21 2.73
N GLY A 2 -9.44 9.42 2.21
CA GLY A 2 -8.31 10.27 1.77
C GLY A 2 -7.22 10.49 2.83
N VAL A 3 -7.58 10.93 4.04
CA VAL A 3 -6.62 11.16 5.14
C VAL A 3 -5.82 9.90 5.48
N LEU A 4 -6.46 8.72 5.47
CA LEU A 4 -5.78 7.43 5.71
C LEU A 4 -4.65 7.21 4.70
N PHE A 5 -4.95 7.38 3.41
CA PHE A 5 -3.96 7.16 2.35
C PHE A 5 -2.84 8.20 2.37
N VAL A 6 -3.14 9.46 2.66
CA VAL A 6 -2.11 10.50 2.84
C VAL A 6 -1.13 10.08 3.94
N LEU A 7 -1.63 9.63 5.10
CA LEU A 7 -0.78 9.19 6.21
C LEU A 7 0.00 7.91 5.87
N LEU A 8 -0.63 6.93 5.19
CA LEU A 8 0.04 5.72 4.72
C LEU A 8 1.22 6.05 3.80
N PHE A 9 1.02 6.94 2.82
CA PHE A 9 2.06 7.31 1.86
C PHE A 9 3.16 8.18 2.49
N ILE A 10 2.84 9.04 3.47
CA ILE A 10 3.86 9.76 4.24
C ILE A 10 4.74 8.76 5.03
N VAL A 11 4.14 7.78 5.72
CA VAL A 11 4.90 6.76 6.46
C VAL A 11 5.75 5.92 5.50
N HIS A 12 5.19 5.48 4.38
CA HIS A 12 5.88 4.69 3.38
C HIS A 12 7.08 5.43 2.76
N GLY A 13 6.85 6.68 2.34
CA GLY A 13 7.90 7.55 1.80
C GLY A 13 8.98 7.88 2.82
N ALA A 14 8.61 8.18 4.08
CA ALA A 14 9.59 8.43 5.13
C ALA A 14 10.45 7.19 5.43
N ASN A 15 9.86 5.98 5.43
CA ASN A 15 10.63 4.74 5.58
C ASN A 15 11.58 4.52 4.39
N TRP A 16 11.15 4.80 3.16
CA TRP A 16 12.02 4.71 1.99
C TRP A 16 13.19 5.71 2.06
N MET A 17 12.91 6.96 2.42
CA MET A 17 13.95 7.97 2.61
C MET A 17 14.91 7.56 3.73
N ALA A 18 14.45 6.91 4.80
CA ALA A 18 15.33 6.37 5.84
C ALA A 18 16.22 5.22 5.33
N VAL A 19 15.76 4.42 4.37
CA VAL A 19 16.60 3.41 3.68
C VAL A 19 17.67 4.09 2.81
N LYS A 20 17.31 5.19 2.13
CA LYS A 20 18.14 5.85 1.11
C LYS A 20 18.99 7.01 1.59
N SER A 21 18.96 7.33 2.88
CA SER A 21 19.76 8.41 3.46
C SER A 21 20.59 7.92 4.64
N THR A 22 21.60 8.68 5.00
CA THR A 22 22.47 8.45 6.15
C THR A 22 22.42 9.61 7.15
N GLY A 23 23.06 9.45 8.30
CA GLY A 23 23.28 10.53 9.27
C GLY A 23 22.01 11.23 9.78
N LYS A 24 22.02 12.57 9.75
CA LYS A 24 20.94 13.41 10.29
C LYS A 24 19.64 13.27 9.51
N LEU A 25 19.71 13.15 8.18
CA LEU A 25 18.53 13.00 7.33
C LEU A 25 17.82 11.67 7.62
N GLN A 26 18.57 10.58 7.76
CA GLN A 26 18.02 9.27 8.11
C GLN A 26 17.26 9.31 9.44
N ALA A 27 17.88 9.89 10.48
CA ALA A 27 17.25 10.05 11.79
C ALA A 27 15.97 10.91 11.72
N ARG A 28 15.99 11.99 10.92
CA ARG A 28 14.82 12.85 10.68
C ARG A 28 13.69 12.07 10.01
N MET A 29 13.98 11.30 8.97
CA MET A 29 12.99 10.51 8.24
C MET A 29 12.40 9.40 9.10
N ALA A 30 13.23 8.71 9.89
CA ALA A 30 12.75 7.76 10.90
C ALA A 30 11.82 8.43 11.91
N ALA A 31 12.16 9.63 12.41
CA ALA A 31 11.31 10.37 13.32
C ALA A 31 9.97 10.80 12.68
N ILE A 32 9.97 11.25 11.43
CA ILE A 32 8.73 11.57 10.68
C ILE A 32 7.87 10.32 10.56
N SER A 33 8.45 9.19 10.12
CA SER A 33 7.73 7.91 10.05
C SER A 33 7.03 7.58 11.37
N GLN A 34 7.74 7.64 12.50
CA GLN A 34 7.14 7.32 13.80
C GLN A 34 6.10 8.32 14.27
N LYS A 35 6.32 9.63 14.07
CA LYS A 35 5.35 10.67 14.45
C LYS A 35 4.07 10.55 13.62
N THR A 36 4.19 10.37 12.31
CA THR A 36 3.03 10.19 11.43
C THR A 36 2.34 8.86 11.71
N TRP A 37 3.07 7.81 12.06
CA TRP A 37 2.48 6.53 12.45
C TRP A 37 1.55 6.64 13.66
N LEU A 38 1.87 7.50 14.64
CA LEU A 38 1.00 7.76 15.79
C LEU A 38 -0.35 8.39 15.40
N ALA A 39 -0.40 9.16 14.32
CA ALA A 39 -1.65 9.69 13.75
C ALA A 39 -2.33 8.66 12.83
N LEU A 40 -1.55 7.84 12.12
CA LEU A 40 -2.05 6.82 11.19
C LEU A 40 -2.90 5.76 11.90
N VAL A 41 -2.45 5.25 13.05
CA VAL A 41 -3.15 4.19 13.79
C VAL A 41 -4.58 4.60 14.18
N PRO A 42 -4.83 5.72 14.89
CA PRO A 42 -6.19 6.12 15.22
C PRO A 42 -7.02 6.43 13.97
N VAL A 43 -6.44 7.02 12.93
CA VAL A 43 -7.15 7.25 11.65
C VAL A 43 -7.54 5.92 10.98
N ALA A 44 -6.71 4.89 11.05
CA ALA A 44 -7.03 3.55 10.56
C ALA A 44 -8.16 2.90 11.35
N VAL A 45 -8.17 3.05 12.68
CA VAL A 45 -9.28 2.57 13.53
C VAL A 45 -10.58 3.30 13.19
N VAL A 46 -10.53 4.63 13.10
CA VAL A 46 -11.70 5.44 12.71
C VAL A 46 -12.18 5.06 11.32
N PHE A 47 -11.29 4.78 10.37
CA PHE A 47 -11.65 4.31 9.04
C PHE A 47 -12.37 2.97 9.07
N LEU A 48 -11.91 1.99 9.87
CA LEU A 48 -12.55 0.68 10.00
C LEU A 48 -13.92 0.78 10.69
N LEU A 49 -14.05 1.62 11.72
CA LEU A 49 -15.32 1.87 12.37
C LEU A 49 -16.29 2.57 11.41
N ALA A 50 -15.84 3.63 10.74
CA ALA A 50 -16.65 4.34 9.76
C ALA A 50 -17.08 3.45 8.60
N SER A 51 -16.20 2.55 8.11
CA SER A 51 -16.56 1.63 7.04
C SER A 51 -17.65 0.64 7.45
N TYR A 52 -17.71 0.25 8.72
CA TYR A 52 -18.78 -0.61 9.23
C TYR A 52 -20.16 0.06 9.17
N PHE A 53 -20.24 1.35 9.48
CA PHE A 53 -21.52 2.07 9.49
C PHE A 53 -21.90 2.70 8.16
N ALA A 54 -20.92 3.05 7.32
CA ALA A 54 -21.14 3.82 6.09
C ALA A 54 -21.04 3.00 4.81
N THR A 55 -20.63 1.73 4.87
CA THR A 55 -20.38 0.91 3.66
C THR A 55 -20.72 -0.56 3.89
N ASP A 56 -20.97 -1.29 2.79
CA ASP A 56 -21.20 -2.74 2.82
C ASP A 56 -19.90 -3.58 2.81
N LEU A 57 -18.74 -2.96 3.06
CA LEU A 57 -17.43 -3.62 2.97
C LEU A 57 -17.31 -4.88 3.84
N TRP A 58 -18.07 -4.97 4.93
CA TRP A 58 -17.98 -6.08 5.88
C TRP A 58 -18.83 -7.29 5.50
N ALA A 59 -19.74 -7.17 4.54
CA ALA A 59 -20.68 -8.24 4.18
C ALA A 59 -19.96 -9.54 3.80
N ASN A 60 -18.92 -9.44 2.95
CA ASN A 60 -18.14 -10.62 2.55
C ASN A 60 -17.31 -11.22 3.67
N TYR A 61 -16.79 -10.40 4.60
CA TYR A 61 -16.02 -10.88 5.74
C TYR A 61 -16.89 -11.69 6.69
N PHE A 62 -18.11 -11.21 6.98
CA PHE A 62 -19.04 -11.96 7.82
C PHE A 62 -19.57 -13.22 7.12
N ARG A 63 -19.76 -13.17 5.79
CA ARG A 63 -20.18 -14.34 5.01
C ARG A 63 -19.07 -15.40 4.91
N TYR A 64 -17.81 -14.98 4.78
CA TYR A 64 -16.66 -15.87 4.66
C TYR A 64 -15.57 -15.47 5.68
N PRO A 65 -15.68 -15.93 6.95
CA PRO A 65 -14.80 -15.47 8.03
C PRO A 65 -13.30 -15.70 7.81
N VAL A 66 -12.91 -16.64 6.95
CA VAL A 66 -11.50 -16.84 6.57
C VAL A 66 -10.87 -15.56 5.99
N LEU A 67 -11.67 -14.68 5.37
CA LEU A 67 -11.19 -13.43 4.78
C LEU A 67 -10.65 -12.43 5.81
N PHE A 68 -11.04 -12.56 7.09
CA PHE A 68 -10.48 -11.73 8.17
C PHE A 68 -8.97 -11.90 8.32
N ILE A 69 -8.36 -12.97 7.78
CA ILE A 69 -6.91 -13.12 7.73
C ILE A 69 -6.23 -11.92 7.05
N VAL A 70 -6.83 -11.34 6.02
CA VAL A 70 -6.32 -10.16 5.32
C VAL A 70 -6.26 -8.97 6.27
N THR A 71 -7.33 -8.74 7.03
CA THR A 71 -7.41 -7.66 8.03
C THR A 71 -6.41 -7.88 9.17
N LEU A 72 -6.29 -9.11 9.69
CA LEU A 72 -5.36 -9.44 10.77
C LEU A 72 -3.90 -9.26 10.33
N VAL A 73 -3.53 -9.75 9.15
CA VAL A 73 -2.19 -9.56 8.60
C VAL A 73 -1.93 -8.09 8.29
N ASN A 74 -2.94 -7.32 7.85
CA ASN A 74 -2.82 -5.88 7.65
C ASN A 74 -2.49 -5.15 8.96
N VAL A 75 -3.21 -5.46 10.03
CA VAL A 75 -2.94 -4.89 11.37
C VAL A 75 -1.54 -5.28 11.85
N ALA A 76 -1.15 -6.54 11.70
CA ALA A 76 0.19 -6.99 12.05
C ALA A 76 1.28 -6.26 11.26
N ALA A 77 1.09 -6.07 9.95
CA ALA A 77 1.98 -5.30 9.09
C ALA A 77 2.08 -3.83 9.57
N LEU A 78 0.95 -3.16 9.83
CA LEU A 78 0.91 -1.79 10.32
C LEU A 78 1.66 -1.62 11.64
N LEU A 79 1.46 -2.53 12.60
CA LEU A 79 2.13 -2.50 13.90
C LEU A 79 3.63 -2.80 13.77
N SER A 80 4.01 -3.71 12.88
CA SER A 80 5.40 -4.08 12.66
C SER A 80 6.25 -2.92 12.11
N ILE A 81 5.65 -1.90 11.47
CA ILE A 81 6.34 -0.68 11.05
C ILE A 81 7.03 0.00 12.24
N ARG A 82 6.29 0.22 13.34
CA ARG A 82 6.85 0.85 14.55
C ARG A 82 8.02 0.05 15.11
N TYR A 83 7.86 -1.27 15.17
CA TYR A 83 8.88 -2.20 15.65
C TYR A 83 10.15 -2.13 14.78
N PHE A 84 10.03 -2.22 13.45
CA PHE A 84 11.19 -2.23 12.56
C PHE A 84 11.92 -0.89 12.51
N VAL A 85 11.21 0.24 12.61
CA VAL A 85 11.87 1.56 12.71
C VAL A 85 12.57 1.72 14.05
N ALA A 86 11.98 1.28 15.16
CA ALA A 86 12.61 1.32 16.48
C ALA A 86 13.93 0.52 16.52
N ASN A 87 13.97 -0.63 15.83
CA ASN A 87 15.16 -1.47 15.68
C ASN A 87 16.12 -1.01 14.58
N LYS A 88 15.90 0.17 13.96
CA LYS A 88 16.71 0.71 12.85
C LYS A 88 16.82 -0.22 11.63
N THR A 89 15.87 -1.14 11.48
CA THR A 89 15.77 -2.05 10.32
C THR A 89 14.87 -1.45 9.23
N TYR A 90 15.31 -0.32 8.65
CA TYR A 90 14.44 0.52 7.81
C TYR A 90 13.89 -0.18 6.56
N PHE A 91 14.65 -1.11 5.96
CA PHE A 91 14.16 -1.87 4.80
C PHE A 91 12.99 -2.79 5.16
N LYS A 92 13.02 -3.42 6.35
CA LYS A 92 11.89 -4.21 6.87
C LYS A 92 10.69 -3.32 7.20
N ALA A 93 10.93 -2.13 7.76
CA ALA A 93 9.87 -1.14 8.00
C ALA A 93 9.20 -0.67 6.70
N TRP A 94 9.99 -0.43 5.66
CA TRP A 94 9.49 -0.10 4.33
C TRP A 94 8.61 -1.24 3.77
N PHE A 95 9.09 -2.49 3.83
CA PHE A 95 8.31 -3.65 3.37
C PHE A 95 7.00 -3.83 4.15
N ALA A 96 7.04 -3.66 5.47
CA ALA A 96 5.84 -3.67 6.31
C ALA A 96 4.83 -2.58 5.92
N SER A 97 5.31 -1.37 5.61
CA SER A 97 4.44 -0.29 5.13
C SER A 97 3.86 -0.56 3.74
N ALA A 98 4.63 -1.17 2.83
CA ALA A 98 4.14 -1.60 1.53
C ALA A 98 3.04 -2.68 1.67
N ALA A 99 3.28 -3.68 2.52
CA ALA A 99 2.31 -4.72 2.82
C ALA A 99 1.03 -4.14 3.42
N THR A 100 1.14 -3.14 4.31
CA THR A 100 -0.01 -2.43 4.88
C THR A 100 -0.86 -1.76 3.79
N ILE A 101 -0.21 -1.06 2.84
CA ILE A 101 -0.92 -0.40 1.73
C ILE A 101 -1.62 -1.44 0.85
N VAL A 102 -0.92 -2.50 0.46
CA VAL A 102 -1.46 -3.57 -0.39
C VAL A 102 -2.65 -4.26 0.29
N LEU A 103 -2.50 -4.66 1.56
CA LEU A 103 -3.56 -5.35 2.29
C LEU A 103 -4.74 -4.43 2.62
N CYS A 104 -4.51 -3.14 2.84
CA CYS A 104 -5.59 -2.14 2.96
C CYS A 104 -6.38 -2.01 1.65
N THR A 105 -5.71 -2.07 0.50
CA THR A 105 -6.38 -2.08 -0.81
C THR A 105 -7.18 -3.36 -1.01
N PHE A 106 -6.59 -4.52 -0.68
CA PHE A 106 -7.31 -5.81 -0.71
C PHE A 106 -8.49 -5.82 0.26
N PHE A 107 -8.41 -5.14 1.40
CA PHE A 107 -9.52 -5.02 2.33
C PHE A 107 -10.77 -4.47 1.62
N GLY A 108 -10.59 -3.37 0.88
CA GLY A 108 -11.63 -2.73 0.08
C GLY A 108 -12.12 -3.61 -1.07
N ILE A 109 -11.21 -4.19 -1.86
CA ILE A 109 -11.57 -5.04 -3.02
C ILE A 109 -12.40 -6.24 -2.58
N ILE A 110 -11.96 -6.94 -1.53
CA ILE A 110 -12.66 -8.10 -0.99
C ILE A 110 -14.02 -7.69 -0.45
N GLY A 111 -14.13 -6.56 0.23
CA GLY A 111 -15.40 -6.08 0.76
C GLY A 111 -16.40 -5.68 -0.31
N LEU A 112 -15.92 -5.08 -1.41
CA LEU A 112 -16.75 -4.62 -2.52
C LEU A 112 -17.19 -5.74 -3.47
N PHE A 113 -16.39 -6.79 -3.63
CA PHE A 113 -16.67 -7.84 -4.61
C PHE A 113 -18.08 -8.45 -4.42
N PRO A 114 -18.91 -8.60 -5.48
CA PRO A 114 -18.60 -8.37 -6.89
C PRO A 114 -18.86 -6.95 -7.39
N ALA A 115 -19.47 -6.07 -6.58
CA ALA A 115 -19.80 -4.70 -6.95
C ALA A 115 -18.58 -3.76 -6.82
N LEU A 116 -17.96 -3.41 -7.94
CA LEU A 116 -16.77 -2.54 -7.95
C LEU A 116 -17.13 -1.07 -7.71
N PHE A 117 -18.28 -0.62 -8.23
CA PHE A 117 -18.84 0.70 -7.94
C PHE A 117 -20.31 0.56 -7.53
N PRO A 118 -20.61 0.63 -6.22
CA PRO A 118 -21.98 0.57 -5.75
C PRO A 118 -22.77 1.84 -6.11
N SER A 119 -23.99 1.68 -6.64
CA SER A 119 -24.91 2.80 -6.87
C SER A 119 -25.66 3.11 -5.58
N SER A 120 -25.77 4.40 -5.25
CA SER A 120 -26.60 4.90 -4.14
C SER A 120 -28.04 5.20 -4.55
N LEU A 121 -28.35 5.18 -5.86
CA LEU A 121 -29.66 5.54 -6.41
C LEU A 121 -30.56 4.32 -6.64
N HIS A 122 -29.98 3.22 -7.13
CA HIS A 122 -30.72 2.00 -7.42
C HIS A 122 -29.80 0.77 -7.36
N PRO A 123 -30.19 -0.32 -6.67
CA PRO A 123 -29.39 -1.54 -6.56
C PRO A 123 -29.07 -2.18 -7.92
N ASP A 124 -29.99 -2.16 -8.87
CA ASP A 124 -29.75 -2.77 -10.20
C ASP A 124 -28.69 -2.02 -11.04
N TRP A 125 -28.23 -0.84 -10.59
CA TRP A 125 -27.24 -0.03 -11.28
C TRP A 125 -25.82 -0.19 -10.70
N HIS A 126 -25.59 -1.20 -9.87
CA HIS A 126 -24.23 -1.55 -9.46
C HIS A 126 -23.36 -1.90 -10.68
N LEU A 127 -22.19 -1.26 -10.80
CA LEU A 127 -21.16 -1.75 -11.71
C LEU A 127 -20.40 -2.86 -11.01
N THR A 128 -20.53 -4.07 -11.53
CA THR A 128 -19.94 -5.29 -11.00
C THR A 128 -18.80 -5.76 -11.90
N ALA A 129 -17.96 -6.65 -11.36
CA ALA A 129 -16.90 -7.29 -12.13
C ALA A 129 -17.41 -8.07 -13.36
N PHE A 130 -18.71 -8.39 -13.42
CA PHE A 130 -19.31 -9.20 -14.49
C PHE A 130 -20.08 -8.39 -15.53
N ASN A 131 -20.67 -7.24 -15.14
CA ASN A 131 -21.40 -6.38 -16.08
C ASN A 131 -20.54 -5.23 -16.64
N ALA A 132 -19.44 -4.88 -15.96
CA ALA A 132 -18.53 -3.81 -16.36
C ALA A 132 -17.22 -4.34 -16.99
N SER A 133 -17.10 -5.65 -17.20
CA SER A 133 -15.93 -6.25 -17.84
C SER A 133 -15.96 -6.14 -19.36
N SER A 134 -14.79 -6.03 -19.97
CA SER A 134 -14.61 -6.13 -21.42
C SER A 134 -14.99 -7.52 -21.97
N SER A 135 -15.10 -7.63 -23.29
CA SER A 135 -15.38 -8.91 -23.96
C SER A 135 -14.34 -10.00 -23.59
N PRO A 136 -14.72 -11.29 -23.61
CA PRO A 136 -13.78 -12.38 -23.32
C PRO A 136 -12.54 -12.38 -24.22
N LEU A 137 -12.68 -11.98 -25.49
CA LEU A 137 -11.55 -11.86 -26.41
C LEU A 137 -10.57 -10.77 -25.94
N THR A 138 -11.09 -9.59 -25.61
CA THR A 138 -10.28 -8.47 -25.10
C THR A 138 -9.57 -8.83 -23.80
N LEU A 139 -10.26 -9.51 -22.87
CA LEU A 139 -9.65 -9.98 -21.61
C LEU A 139 -8.53 -11.00 -21.86
N LYS A 140 -8.71 -11.94 -22.79
CA LYS A 140 -7.67 -12.92 -23.16
C LYS A 140 -6.44 -12.24 -23.77
N ILE A 141 -6.64 -11.24 -24.63
CA ILE A 141 -5.54 -10.45 -25.20
C ILE A 141 -4.79 -9.72 -24.10
N MET A 142 -5.50 -9.00 -23.23
CA MET A 142 -4.87 -8.24 -22.14
C MET A 142 -4.17 -9.16 -21.13
N LEU A 143 -4.70 -10.37 -20.87
CA LEU A 143 -4.02 -11.38 -20.07
C LEU A 143 -2.68 -11.78 -20.69
N GLY A 144 -2.63 -12.00 -22.01
CA GLY A 144 -1.38 -12.26 -22.73
C GLY A 144 -0.37 -11.12 -22.57
N VAL A 145 -0.82 -9.87 -22.70
CA VAL A 145 0.02 -8.68 -22.48
C VAL A 145 0.53 -8.63 -21.03
N VAL A 146 -0.33 -8.81 -20.04
CA VAL A 146 0.06 -8.81 -18.61
C VAL A 146 1.10 -9.88 -18.32
N VAL A 147 0.89 -11.11 -18.78
CA VAL A 147 1.80 -12.24 -18.55
C VAL A 147 3.19 -12.00 -19.15
N VAL A 148 3.30 -11.27 -20.26
CA VAL A 148 4.59 -10.96 -20.89
C VAL A 148 5.23 -9.71 -20.30
N PHE A 149 4.50 -8.59 -20.23
CA PHE A 149 5.10 -7.29 -19.91
C PHE A 149 5.29 -7.07 -18.41
N ILE A 150 4.46 -7.63 -17.53
CA ILE A 150 4.65 -7.44 -16.07
C ILE A 150 5.97 -8.06 -15.60
N PRO A 151 6.35 -9.31 -15.98
CA PRO A 151 7.67 -9.84 -15.65
C PRO A 151 8.83 -8.99 -16.18
N ILE A 152 8.71 -8.45 -17.41
CA ILE A 152 9.74 -7.57 -17.99
C ILE A 152 9.90 -6.29 -17.16
N VAL A 153 8.79 -5.64 -16.81
CA VAL A 153 8.79 -4.42 -16.00
C VAL A 153 9.37 -4.69 -14.60
N ILE A 154 9.00 -5.81 -13.98
CA ILE A 154 9.55 -6.21 -12.68
C ILE A 154 11.06 -6.48 -12.80
N GLY A 155 11.51 -7.19 -13.84
CA GLY A 155 12.92 -7.46 -14.09
C GLY A 155 13.74 -6.18 -14.23
N TYR A 156 13.24 -5.24 -15.03
CA TYR A 156 13.87 -3.92 -15.17
C TYR A 156 13.88 -3.15 -13.84
N GLN A 157 12.79 -3.17 -13.08
CA GLN A 157 12.71 -2.47 -11.79
C GLN A 157 13.69 -3.07 -10.76
N ILE A 158 13.87 -4.40 -10.75
CA ILE A 158 14.87 -5.09 -9.91
C ILE A 158 16.28 -4.69 -10.33
N TRP A 159 16.57 -4.68 -11.64
CA TRP A 159 17.88 -4.27 -12.16
C TRP A 159 18.18 -2.81 -11.78
N ALA A 160 17.26 -1.89 -12.02
CA ALA A 160 17.41 -0.49 -11.67
C ALA A 160 17.58 -0.30 -10.16
N TYR A 161 16.81 -1.01 -9.33
CA TYR A 161 16.99 -0.98 -7.88
C TYR A 161 18.38 -1.49 -7.47
N HIS A 162 18.86 -2.61 -8.04
CA HIS A 162 20.18 -3.14 -7.73
C HIS A 162 21.32 -2.20 -8.14
N LEU A 163 21.15 -1.50 -9.28
CA LEU A 163 22.12 -0.53 -9.77
C LEU A 163 22.22 0.68 -8.83
N PHE A 164 21.09 1.17 -8.32
CA PHE A 164 21.02 2.35 -7.45
C PHE A 164 20.68 1.99 -6.00
N LYS A 165 21.14 0.84 -5.50
CA LYS A 165 20.70 0.31 -4.20
C LYS A 165 21.29 1.08 -3.02
N ASP A 166 22.45 1.69 -3.20
CA ASP A 166 23.20 2.32 -2.12
C ASP A 166 22.51 3.61 -1.64
N PRO A 167 22.67 3.98 -0.36
CA PRO A 167 22.17 5.25 0.17
C PRO A 167 22.92 6.43 -0.45
N VAL A 168 22.22 7.55 -0.62
CA VAL A 168 22.82 8.82 -1.05
C VAL A 168 23.49 9.49 0.14
N THR A 169 24.74 9.91 -0.04
CA THR A 169 25.60 10.57 0.94
C THR A 169 25.76 12.07 0.63
N GLU A 170 26.35 12.83 1.56
CA GLU A 170 26.65 14.25 1.31
C GLU A 170 27.72 14.42 0.22
N GLU A 171 28.70 13.48 0.15
CA GLU A 171 29.75 13.49 -0.89
C GLU A 171 29.19 13.33 -2.31
N ASP A 172 28.11 12.53 -2.46
CA ASP A 172 27.43 12.37 -3.75
C ASP A 172 26.76 13.68 -4.25
N LEU A 173 26.45 14.60 -3.33
CA LEU A 173 25.84 15.90 -3.63
C LEU A 173 26.86 17.00 -3.90
N ASP A 174 28.11 16.83 -3.41
CA ASP A 174 29.19 17.80 -3.56
C ASP A 174 29.98 17.61 -4.87
N MET A 175 29.67 16.57 -5.66
CA MET A 175 30.24 16.41 -7.00
C MET A 175 29.65 17.45 -7.96
N ASP A 176 30.50 18.11 -8.75
CA ASP A 176 30.13 19.19 -9.70
C ASP A 176 29.06 18.80 -10.75
N GLU A 177 28.71 17.52 -10.85
CA GLU A 177 27.67 16.99 -11.76
C GLU A 177 26.35 16.62 -11.05
N ALA A 178 26.21 16.91 -9.76
CA ALA A 178 24.96 16.79 -9.02
C ALA A 178 24.00 17.94 -9.38
N TYR A 179 23.32 17.83 -10.51
CA TYR A 179 22.25 18.74 -10.93
C TYR A 179 20.93 18.50 -10.17
#